data_AF-A0A1W9QSS4-F1
#
_entry.id   AF-A0A1W9QSS4-F1
#
_cell.length_a   1.000
_cell.length_b   1.000
_cell.length_c   1.000
_cell.angle_alpha   90.00
_cell.angle_beta   90.00
_cell.angle_gamma   90.00
#
_symmetry.space_group_name_H-M   'P 1'
#
loop_
_entity.id
_entity.type
_entity.pdbx_description
1 polymer ?
#
loop_
_entity_poly.entity_id
_entity_poly.type
_entity_poly.pdbx_seq_one_letter_code
_entity_poly.pdbx_strand_id
1 'polypeptide(L)'
;MFLKKQIYFRRVVLAAEIASKLHNQPTFGHVKFQKLVYLCEQISKMNLHSNYSKQAAGPYDRKFIHSIDSELNRQKWFNIKQETVDGYKKFTYTPSVNLQKAKKY
;
A
#
# COMPACT_ATOMS: atom_id res chain seq x y z
N MET A 1 14.65 2.61 17.84
CA MET A 1 13.20 2.26 17.86
C MET A 1 12.33 3.34 17.20
N PHE A 2 12.56 4.63 17.49
CA PHE A 2 11.78 5.76 16.96
C PHE A 2 11.82 5.92 15.42
N LEU A 3 13.02 5.88 14.81
CA LEU A 3 13.20 6.06 13.36
C LEU A 3 12.43 5.03 12.52
N LYS A 4 12.43 3.76 12.95
CA LYS A 4 11.68 2.68 12.27
C LYS A 4 10.17 2.95 12.27
N LYS A 5 9.63 3.47 13.38
CA LYS A 5 8.21 3.83 13.50
C LYS A 5 7.85 5.01 12.59
N GLN A 6 8.72 6.02 12.48
CA GLN A 6 8.52 7.15 11.58
C GLN A 6 8.57 6.73 10.11
N ILE A 7 9.56 5.91 9.71
CA ILE A 7 9.66 5.36 8.34
C ILE A 7 8.42 4.55 8.00
N TYR A 8 7.99 3.66 8.91
CA TYR A 8 6.78 2.89 8.73
C TYR A 8 5.56 3.79 8.51
N PHE A 9 5.37 4.81 9.36
CA PHE A 9 4.25 5.74 9.19
C PHE A 9 4.29 6.49 7.85
N ARG A 10 5.48 6.94 7.39
CA ARG A 10 5.64 7.54 6.05
C ARG A 10 5.21 6.60 4.93
N ARG A 11 5.53 5.30 5.03
CA ARG A 11 5.06 4.31 4.05
C ARG A 11 3.54 4.19 4.06
N VAL A 12 2.92 4.24 5.23
CA VAL A 12 1.46 4.16 5.38
C VAL A 12 0.78 5.38 4.77
N VAL A 13 1.35 6.57 4.95
CA VAL A 13 0.84 7.80 4.33
C VAL A 13 0.97 7.72 2.80
N LEU A 14 2.14 7.33 2.29
CA LEU A 14 2.34 7.12 0.84
C LEU A 14 1.38 6.06 0.28
N ALA A 15 1.16 4.97 1.02
CA ALA A 15 0.22 3.92 0.66
C ALA A 15 -1.21 4.45 0.55
N ALA A 16 -1.64 5.24 1.53
CA ALA A 16 -2.96 5.85 1.55
C ALA A 16 -3.15 6.79 0.35
N GLU A 17 -2.12 7.55 -0.02
CA GLU A 17 -2.16 8.46 -1.16
C GLU A 17 -2.25 7.72 -2.51
N ILE A 18 -1.47 6.65 -2.69
CA ILE A 18 -1.55 5.81 -3.88
C ILE A 18 -2.95 5.17 -3.98
N ALA A 19 -3.46 4.62 -2.89
CA ALA A 19 -4.80 4.01 -2.86
C ALA A 19 -5.91 5.04 -3.08
N SER A 20 -5.80 6.25 -2.53
CA SER A 20 -6.80 7.31 -2.71
C SER A 20 -6.94 7.72 -4.17
N LYS A 21 -5.83 7.76 -4.91
CA LYS A 21 -5.81 8.11 -6.33
C LYS A 21 -6.28 6.98 -7.26
N LEU A 22 -6.08 5.73 -6.88
CA LEU A 22 -6.20 4.59 -7.82
C LEU A 22 -7.27 3.56 -7.46
N HIS A 23 -7.92 3.64 -6.29
CA HIS A 23 -8.91 2.66 -5.84
C HIS A 23 -10.06 2.41 -6.83
N ASN A 24 -10.43 3.42 -7.64
CA ASN A 24 -11.49 3.29 -8.64
C ASN A 24 -11.05 2.54 -9.91
N GLN A 25 -9.76 2.23 -10.07
CA GLN A 25 -9.28 1.51 -11.23
C GLN A 25 -9.50 0.00 -11.07
N PRO A 26 -10.17 -0.69 -12.01
CA PRO A 26 -10.44 -2.13 -11.90
C PRO A 26 -9.19 -3.01 -11.79
N THR A 27 -8.05 -2.52 -12.29
CA THR A 27 -6.75 -3.21 -12.28
C THR A 27 -5.90 -2.88 -11.05
N PHE A 28 -6.37 -2.02 -10.15
CA PHE A 28 -5.65 -1.69 -8.93
C PHE A 28 -5.83 -2.79 -7.88
N GLY A 29 -4.69 -3.25 -7.36
CA GLY A 29 -4.59 -4.31 -6.35
C GLY A 29 -3.14 -4.44 -5.89
N HIS A 30 -2.83 -5.44 -5.07
CA HIS A 30 -1.53 -5.55 -4.38
C HIS A 30 -0.31 -5.45 -5.30
N VAL A 31 -0.34 -6.09 -6.48
CA VAL A 31 0.79 -6.07 -7.42
C VAL A 31 1.04 -4.65 -7.94
N LYS A 32 0.00 -3.98 -8.43
CA LYS A 32 0.11 -2.60 -8.96
C LYS A 32 0.50 -1.63 -7.85
N PHE A 33 -0.09 -1.78 -6.67
CA PHE A 33 0.22 -1.00 -5.50
C PHE A 33 1.71 -1.10 -5.10
N GLN A 34 2.25 -2.31 -4.96
CA GLN A 34 3.65 -2.49 -4.54
C GLN A 34 4.65 -1.92 -5.55
N LYS A 35 4.37 -2.07 -6.86
CA LYS A 35 5.18 -1.45 -7.91
C LYS A 35 5.21 0.07 -7.78
N LEU A 36 4.07 0.68 -7.49
CA LEU A 36 3.97 2.14 -7.34
C LEU A 36 4.68 2.63 -6.08
N VAL A 37 4.51 1.95 -4.94
CA VAL A 37 5.28 2.29 -3.73
C VAL A 37 6.78 2.23 -4.01
N TYR A 38 7.25 1.11 -4.58
CA TYR A 38 8.66 0.96 -4.94
C TYR A 38 9.13 2.08 -5.86
N LEU A 39 8.39 2.38 -6.92
CA LEU A 39 8.74 3.42 -7.88
C LEU A 39 8.82 4.80 -7.22
N CYS A 40 7.84 5.16 -6.39
CA CYS A 40 7.85 6.41 -5.63
C CYS A 40 9.07 6.50 -4.70
N GLU A 41 9.39 5.40 -4.01
CA GLU A 41 10.57 5.32 -3.14
C GLU A 41 11.88 5.54 -3.91
N GLN A 42 12.03 4.91 -5.08
CA GLN A 42 13.24 5.02 -5.90
C GLN A 42 13.41 6.41 -6.52
N ILE A 43 12.37 6.93 -7.18
CA ILE A 43 12.42 8.25 -7.86
C ILE A 43 12.68 9.36 -6.85
N SER A 44 12.02 9.29 -5.69
CA SER A 44 12.09 10.34 -4.67
C SER A 44 13.23 10.12 -3.67
N LYS A 45 14.04 9.06 -3.85
CA LYS A 45 15.16 8.69 -2.96
C LYS A 45 14.75 8.67 -1.47
N MET A 46 13.52 8.23 -1.17
CA MET A 46 12.92 8.35 0.18
C MET A 46 13.54 7.40 1.22
N ASN A 47 14.43 6.48 0.81
CA ASN A 47 15.12 5.50 1.68
C ASN A 47 14.17 4.80 2.67
N LEU A 48 12.98 4.42 2.19
CA LEU A 48 11.97 3.80 3.03
C LEU A 48 12.19 2.29 3.26
N HIS A 49 13.37 1.70 3.04
CA HIS A 49 13.79 0.35 3.48
C HIS A 49 12.74 -0.80 3.41
N SER A 50 12.40 -1.22 2.23
CA SER A 50 11.47 -2.31 1.92
C SER A 50 12.25 -3.55 1.43
N ASN A 51 11.91 -4.74 1.93
CA ASN A 51 12.63 -5.98 1.62
C ASN A 51 12.07 -6.61 0.34
N TYR A 52 12.07 -5.83 -0.74
CA TYR A 52 11.52 -6.28 -2.01
C TYR A 52 12.35 -7.45 -2.55
N SER A 53 11.69 -8.59 -2.70
CA SER A 53 12.21 -9.71 -3.48
C SER A 53 12.02 -9.41 -4.97
N LYS A 54 13.04 -9.73 -5.79
CA LYS A 54 12.92 -9.66 -7.25
C LYS A 54 12.08 -10.84 -7.71
N GLN A 55 10.87 -10.58 -8.18
CA GLN A 55 9.99 -11.58 -8.81
C GLN A 55 9.90 -11.30 -10.31
N ALA A 56 9.47 -12.30 -11.09
CA ALA A 56 9.23 -12.15 -12.53
C ALA A 56 8.24 -11.00 -12.84
N ALA A 57 7.29 -10.78 -11.93
CA ALA A 57 6.31 -9.71 -12.04
C ALA A 57 6.75 -8.37 -11.40
N GLY A 58 7.99 -8.23 -10.94
CA GLY A 58 8.53 -7.03 -10.30
C GLY A 58 8.82 -7.18 -8.80
N PRO A 59 9.18 -6.08 -8.11
CA PRO A 59 9.47 -6.11 -6.68
C PRO A 59 8.25 -6.53 -5.87
N TYR A 60 8.43 -7.51 -4.98
CA TYR A 60 7.37 -7.99 -4.08
C TYR A 60 7.87 -8.11 -2.64
N ASP A 61 7.15 -7.49 -1.71
CA ASP A 61 7.36 -7.61 -0.26
C ASP A 61 6.02 -7.98 0.42
N ARG A 62 5.91 -9.26 0.80
CA ARG A 62 4.72 -9.81 1.46
C ARG A 62 4.51 -9.20 2.84
N LYS A 63 5.57 -9.02 3.63
CA LYS A 63 5.45 -8.51 5.00
C LYS A 63 5.00 -7.05 4.97
N PHE A 64 5.58 -6.30 4.06
CA PHE A 64 5.21 -4.92 3.80
C PHE A 64 3.71 -4.78 3.48
N ILE A 65 3.20 -5.49 2.47
CA ILE A 65 1.80 -5.30 2.06
C ILE A 65 0.80 -5.66 3.16
N HIS A 66 1.01 -6.78 3.86
CA HIS A 66 0.13 -7.17 4.97
C HIS A 66 0.17 -6.17 6.12
N SER A 67 1.36 -5.60 6.41
CA SER A 67 1.49 -4.56 7.44
C SER A 67 0.76 -3.27 7.06
N ILE A 68 0.85 -2.87 5.79
CA ILE A 68 0.17 -1.69 5.26
C ILE A 68 -1.35 -1.89 5.27
N ASP A 69 -1.85 -3.02 4.77
CA ASP A 69 -3.29 -3.29 4.77
C ASP A 69 -3.86 -3.29 6.19
N SER A 70 -3.15 -3.90 7.15
CA SER A 70 -3.54 -3.87 8.57
C SER A 70 -3.58 -2.45 9.12
N GLU A 71 -2.62 -1.61 8.78
CA GLU A 71 -2.60 -0.21 9.21
C GLU A 71 -3.73 0.61 8.59
N LEU A 72 -3.94 0.51 7.28
CA LEU A 72 -4.99 1.24 6.57
C LEU A 72 -6.37 0.89 7.11
N ASN A 73 -6.61 -0.39 7.41
CA ASN A 73 -7.81 -0.85 8.11
C ASN A 73 -7.88 -0.28 9.54
N ARG A 74 -6.79 -0.36 10.32
CA ARG A 74 -6.76 0.13 11.72
C ARG A 74 -7.05 1.62 11.83
N GLN A 75 -6.53 2.43 10.91
CA GLN A 75 -6.78 3.87 10.83
C GLN A 75 -8.18 4.20 10.26
N LYS A 76 -8.89 3.19 9.72
CA LYS A 76 -10.15 3.33 8.97
C LYS A 76 -10.00 4.25 7.75
N TRP A 77 -8.86 4.18 7.07
CA TRP A 77 -8.61 4.93 5.84
C TRP A 77 -9.12 4.16 4.62
N PHE A 78 -8.89 2.85 4.59
CA PHE A 78 -9.41 1.94 3.58
C PHE A 78 -9.90 0.65 4.22
N ASN A 79 -10.93 0.06 3.61
CA ASN A 79 -11.26 -1.33 3.82
C ASN A 79 -10.65 -2.14 2.66
N ILE A 80 -9.88 -3.18 2.98
CA ILE A 80 -9.24 -4.03 1.99
C ILE A 80 -9.99 -5.35 1.92
N LYS A 81 -10.54 -5.67 0.75
CA LYS A 81 -11.24 -6.94 0.49
C LYS A 81 -10.37 -7.83 -0.40
N GLN A 82 -10.22 -9.08 -0.01
CA GLN A 82 -9.64 -10.13 -0.86
C GLN A 82 -10.76 -11.01 -1.38
N GLU A 83 -10.81 -11.21 -2.70
CA GLU A 83 -11.77 -12.08 -3.38
C GLU A 83 -11.02 -13.03 -4.31
N THR A 84 -11.59 -14.20 -4.57
CA THR A 84 -11.08 -15.09 -5.63
C THR A 84 -11.96 -14.88 -6.86
N VAL A 85 -11.35 -14.45 -7.95
CA VAL A 85 -12.02 -14.22 -9.25
C VAL A 85 -11.25 -15.04 -10.28
N ASP A 86 -11.94 -15.95 -10.97
CA ASP A 86 -11.36 -16.83 -12.00
C ASP A 86 -10.11 -17.61 -11.53
N GLY A 87 -10.08 -18.01 -10.26
CA GLY A 87 -8.96 -18.72 -9.65
C GLY A 87 -7.82 -17.84 -9.13
N TYR A 88 -7.89 -16.52 -9.32
CA TYR A 88 -6.88 -15.56 -8.88
C TYR A 88 -7.34 -14.71 -7.70
N LYS A 89 -6.41 -14.34 -6.83
CA LYS A 89 -6.69 -13.41 -5.72
C LYS A 89 -6.75 -11.98 -6.24
N LYS A 90 -7.92 -11.37 -6.13
CA LYS A 90 -8.16 -9.95 -6.36
C LYS A 90 -8.21 -9.21 -5.04
N PHE A 91 -7.55 -8.06 -4.98
CA PHE A 91 -7.56 -7.18 -3.81
C PHE A 91 -8.16 -5.84 -4.20
N THR A 92 -9.19 -5.42 -3.48
CA THR A 92 -9.90 -4.17 -3.71
C THR A 92 -9.77 -3.28 -2.49
N TYR A 93 -9.43 -2.01 -2.72
CA TYR A 93 -9.34 -0.98 -1.69
C TYR A 93 -10.59 -0.10 -1.79
N THR A 94 -11.35 0.05 -0.71
CA THR A 94 -12.49 0.98 -0.67
C THR A 94 -12.26 2.05 0.39
N PRO A 95 -12.39 3.35 0.06
CA PRO A 95 -12.32 4.42 1.04
C PRO A 95 -13.21 4.15 2.25
N SER A 96 -12.68 4.41 3.45
CA SER A 96 -13.42 4.27 4.71
C SER A 96 -13.60 5.64 5.38
N VAL A 97 -14.33 5.68 6.49
CA VAL A 97 -14.85 6.90 7.13
C VAL A 97 -13.77 7.94 7.47
N ASN A 98 -12.52 7.52 7.68
CA ASN A 98 -11.44 8.39 8.09
C ASN A 98 -10.44 8.73 6.97
N LEU A 99 -10.72 8.45 5.69
CA LEU A 99 -9.76 8.73 4.61
C LEU A 99 -9.29 10.20 4.59
N GLN A 100 -10.16 11.15 4.94
CA GLN A 100 -9.80 12.57 4.98
C GLN A 100 -8.70 12.89 6.00
N LYS A 101 -8.49 12.05 7.03
CA LYS A 101 -7.39 12.20 7.99
C LYS A 101 -6.04 11.87 7.36
N ALA A 102 -6.00 10.95 6.39
CA ALA A 102 -4.77 10.61 5.68
C ALA A 102 -4.22 11.81 4.89
N LYS A 103 -5.12 12.64 4.33
CA LYS A 103 -4.77 13.85 3.57
C LYS A 103 -4.18 14.99 4.41
N LYS A 104 -4.13 14.84 5.74
CA LYS A 104 -3.54 15.83 6.65
C LYS A 104 -2.03 15.64 6.83
N TYR A 105 -1.47 14.56 6.28
CA TYR A 105 -0.05 14.20 6.32
C TYR A 105 0.56 14.34 4.94
#